data_AF-A0A8B7NVM7-F1
#
_entry.id   AF-A0A8B7NVM7-F1
#
_cell.length_a   1.000
_cell.length_b   1.000
_cell.length_c   1.000
_cell.angle_alpha   90.00
_cell.angle_beta   90.00
_cell.angle_gamma   90.00
#
_symmetry.space_group_name_H-M   'P 1'
#
loop_
_entity.id
_entity.type
_entity.pdbx_description
1 polymer ?
#
loop_
_entity_poly.entity_id
_entity_poly.type
_entity_poly.pdbx_seq_one_letter_code
_entity_poly.pdbx_strand_id
1 'polypeptide(L)'
;MVRYLSERMMAKTSNATCVLRQLGYMDENDHLLYENYVSNINALSVNDAELKTDLVEGVNDCKAMAECLPLTKIAYPLTAALMRWSTWSKCYVSMVYQSCIKKDLRANAQEFELQGLGNFLSDYSDSAKMYAVVWARTVLDQGADFLW
;
A
#
# COMPACT_ATOMS: atom_id res chain seq x y z
N MET A 1 -30.51 6.23 11.72
CA MET A 1 -29.12 5.77 11.92
C MET A 1 -28.37 5.59 10.61
N VAL A 2 -28.87 4.78 9.67
CA VAL A 2 -28.21 4.54 8.34
C VAL A 2 -27.99 5.84 7.54
N ARG A 3 -28.96 6.77 7.51
CA ARG A 3 -28.82 8.06 6.80
C ARG A 3 -27.68 8.93 7.32
N TYR A 4 -27.56 9.05 8.65
CA TYR A 4 -26.48 9.80 9.31
C TYR A 4 -25.08 9.22 9.02
N LEU A 5 -24.96 7.89 8.99
CA LEU A 5 -23.71 7.22 8.62
C LEU A 5 -23.35 7.49 7.15
N SER A 6 -24.35 7.44 6.26
CA SER A 6 -24.18 7.73 4.84
C SER A 6 -23.72 9.18 4.59
N GLU A 7 -24.36 10.16 5.24
CA GLU A 7 -23.99 11.59 5.17
C GLU A 7 -22.56 11.84 5.67
N ARG A 8 -22.16 11.20 6.79
CA ARG A 8 -20.78 11.30 7.31
C ARG A 8 -19.75 10.67 6.37
N MET A 9 -20.07 9.55 5.74
CA MET A 9 -19.19 8.92 4.76
C MET A 9 -18.98 9.84 3.57
N MET A 10 -20.06 10.38 2.98
CA MET A 10 -19.96 11.32 1.86
C MET A 10 -19.16 12.58 2.20
N ALA A 11 -19.34 13.13 3.39
CA ALA A 11 -18.58 14.31 3.83
C ALA A 11 -17.07 14.02 3.92
N LYS A 12 -16.70 12.86 4.48
CA LYS A 12 -15.29 12.44 4.56
C LYS A 12 -14.69 12.20 3.17
N THR A 13 -15.43 11.53 2.28
CA THR A 13 -14.94 11.21 0.94
C THR A 13 -14.83 12.46 0.08
N SER A 14 -15.79 13.38 0.17
CA SER A 14 -15.75 14.67 -0.53
C SER A 14 -14.53 15.51 -0.13
N ASN A 15 -14.17 15.54 1.15
CA ASN A 15 -12.95 16.22 1.60
C ASN A 15 -11.69 15.55 1.03
N ALA A 16 -11.61 14.21 1.11
CA ALA A 16 -10.45 13.47 0.61
C ALA A 16 -10.27 13.61 -0.91
N THR A 17 -11.33 13.48 -1.71
CA THR A 17 -11.23 13.61 -3.17
C THR A 17 -10.89 15.05 -3.59
N CYS A 18 -11.37 16.06 -2.86
CA CYS A 18 -10.97 17.46 -3.07
C CYS A 18 -9.45 17.65 -2.89
N VAL A 19 -8.89 17.17 -1.77
CA VAL A 19 -7.45 17.26 -1.50
C VAL A 19 -6.65 16.52 -2.56
N LEU A 20 -7.07 15.31 -2.95
CA LEU A 20 -6.36 14.52 -3.97
C LEU A 20 -6.37 15.18 -5.34
N ARG A 21 -7.48 15.82 -5.73
CA ARG A 21 -7.55 16.61 -6.98
C ARG A 21 -6.61 17.82 -6.93
N GLN A 22 -6.59 18.55 -5.81
CA GLN A 22 -5.68 19.70 -5.63
C GLN A 22 -4.20 19.29 -5.67
N LEU A 23 -3.87 18.09 -5.19
CA LEU A 23 -2.52 17.54 -5.26
C LEU A 23 -2.20 16.88 -6.61
N GLY A 24 -3.15 16.83 -7.54
CA GLY A 24 -2.98 16.19 -8.84
C GLY A 24 -2.90 14.65 -8.76
N TYR A 25 -3.40 14.02 -7.70
CA TYR A 25 -3.45 12.56 -7.58
C TYR A 25 -4.75 11.95 -8.07
N MET A 26 -5.76 12.77 -8.34
CA MET A 26 -7.07 12.34 -8.78
C MET A 26 -7.63 13.31 -9.81
N ASP A 27 -8.32 12.80 -10.83
CA ASP A 27 -8.99 13.61 -11.85
C ASP A 27 -10.42 14.05 -11.42
N GLU A 28 -11.11 14.78 -12.30
CA GLU A 28 -12.49 15.22 -12.05
C GLU A 28 -13.48 14.04 -11.96
N ASN A 29 -13.15 12.90 -12.58
CA ASN A 29 -13.96 11.68 -12.63
C ASN A 29 -13.66 10.70 -11.48
N ASP A 30 -12.92 11.12 -10.46
CA ASP A 30 -12.46 10.31 -9.33
C ASP A 30 -11.53 9.14 -9.72
N HIS A 31 -10.82 9.24 -10.86
CA HIS A 31 -9.76 8.31 -11.23
C HIS A 31 -8.43 8.72 -10.60
N LEU A 32 -7.68 7.73 -10.13
CA LEU A 32 -6.33 7.92 -9.59
C LEU A 32 -5.32 8.14 -10.73
N LEU A 33 -4.43 9.10 -10.54
CA LEU A 33 -3.35 9.45 -11.46
C LEU A 33 -2.05 8.83 -10.97
N TYR A 34 -1.86 7.52 -11.22
CA TYR A 34 -0.75 6.73 -10.72
C TYR A 34 0.63 7.25 -11.15
N GLU A 35 0.72 7.81 -12.35
CA GLU A 35 1.93 8.39 -12.91
C GLU A 35 2.44 9.55 -12.04
N ASN A 36 1.54 10.31 -11.45
CA ASN A 36 1.89 11.43 -10.57
C ASN A 36 2.43 10.93 -9.22
N TYR A 37 1.94 9.79 -8.71
CA TYR A 37 2.54 9.13 -7.55
C TYR A 37 3.98 8.67 -7.85
N VAL A 38 4.20 8.01 -8.99
CA VAL A 38 5.53 7.56 -9.42
C VAL A 38 6.48 8.75 -9.61
N SER A 39 6.01 9.82 -10.26
CA SER A 39 6.80 11.04 -10.45
C SER A 39 7.20 11.68 -9.13
N ASN A 40 6.27 11.77 -8.18
CA ASN A 40 6.55 12.32 -6.85
C ASN A 40 7.52 11.46 -6.04
N ILE A 41 7.43 10.12 -6.11
CA ILE A 41 8.41 9.20 -5.51
C ILE A 41 9.80 9.44 -6.10
N ASN A 42 9.90 9.57 -7.42
CA ASN A 42 11.18 9.82 -8.09
C ASN A 42 11.78 11.18 -7.71
N ALA A 43 10.94 12.18 -7.49
CA ALA A 43 11.32 13.52 -7.04
C ALA A 43 11.74 13.61 -5.55
N LEU A 44 11.49 12.57 -4.75
CA LEU A 44 11.92 12.57 -3.34
C LEU A 44 13.44 12.71 -3.24
N SER A 45 13.88 13.57 -2.31
CA SER A 45 15.31 13.77 -1.98
C SER A 45 15.85 12.64 -1.09
N VAL A 46 15.65 11.40 -1.53
CA VAL A 46 16.11 10.18 -0.86
C VAL A 46 17.20 9.54 -1.73
N ASN A 47 18.40 9.36 -1.16
CA ASN A 47 19.58 8.83 -1.85
C ASN A 47 19.64 7.30 -1.88
N ASP A 48 18.48 6.63 -1.76
CA ASP A 48 18.36 5.19 -1.73
C ASP A 48 17.58 4.73 -2.97
N ALA A 49 18.31 4.22 -3.96
CA ALA A 49 17.73 3.80 -5.23
C ALA A 49 16.82 2.58 -5.07
N GLU A 50 17.17 1.64 -4.19
CA GLU A 50 16.36 0.45 -4.00
C GLU A 50 15.05 0.77 -3.25
N LEU A 51 15.08 1.69 -2.27
CA LEU A 51 13.86 2.18 -1.63
C LEU A 51 12.92 2.85 -2.66
N LYS A 52 13.46 3.65 -3.59
CA LYS A 52 12.65 4.25 -4.66
C LYS A 52 12.03 3.16 -5.55
N THR A 53 12.79 2.14 -5.91
CA THR A 53 12.27 0.98 -6.65
C THR A 53 11.14 0.29 -5.90
N ASP A 54 11.33 -0.05 -4.62
CA ASP A 54 10.30 -0.70 -3.79
C ASP A 54 9.02 0.15 -3.70
N LEU A 55 9.13 1.48 -3.59
CA LEU A 55 7.99 2.39 -3.52
C LEU A 55 7.23 2.46 -4.86
N VAL A 56 7.96 2.48 -5.99
CA VAL A 56 7.36 2.49 -7.33
C VAL A 56 6.67 1.16 -7.64
N GLU A 57 7.30 0.04 -7.29
CA GLU A 57 6.69 -1.30 -7.38
C GLU A 57 5.39 -1.36 -6.55
N GLY A 58 5.43 -0.84 -5.32
CA GLY A 58 4.23 -0.73 -4.48
C GLY A 58 3.08 0.03 -5.13
N VAL A 59 3.34 1.10 -5.89
CA VAL A 59 2.29 1.81 -6.65
C VAL A 59 1.65 0.91 -7.70
N ASN A 60 2.47 0.15 -8.44
CA ASN A 60 2.02 -0.73 -9.52
C ASN A 60 1.24 -1.95 -9.00
N ASP A 61 1.72 -2.57 -7.93
CA ASP A 61 1.04 -3.71 -7.30
C ASP A 61 -0.34 -3.31 -6.77
N CYS A 62 -0.40 -2.16 -6.09
CA CYS A 62 -1.65 -1.64 -5.57
C CYS A 62 -2.61 -1.23 -6.70
N LYS A 63 -2.10 -0.70 -7.81
CA LYS A 63 -2.90 -0.40 -9.01
C LYS A 63 -3.54 -1.68 -9.55
N ALA A 64 -2.73 -2.72 -9.79
CA ALA A 64 -3.23 -4.00 -10.29
C ALA A 64 -4.30 -4.60 -9.36
N MET A 65 -4.08 -4.56 -8.04
CA MET A 65 -5.05 -5.03 -7.06
C MET A 65 -6.38 -4.25 -7.11
N ALA A 66 -6.32 -2.92 -7.22
CA ALA A 66 -7.50 -2.08 -7.26
C ALA A 66 -8.30 -2.23 -8.57
N GLU A 67 -7.62 -2.46 -9.69
CA GLU A 67 -8.23 -2.70 -11.01
C GLU A 67 -8.93 -4.06 -11.09
N CYS A 68 -8.45 -5.07 -10.36
CA CYS A 68 -9.03 -6.42 -10.32
C CYS A 68 -10.30 -6.55 -9.46
N LEU A 69 -10.80 -5.49 -8.83
CA LEU A 69 -11.97 -5.60 -7.94
C LEU A 69 -13.27 -5.89 -8.70
N PRO A 70 -14.10 -6.84 -8.24
CA PRO A 70 -15.43 -7.09 -8.78
C PRO A 70 -16.43 -6.04 -8.28
N LEU A 71 -16.65 -4.98 -9.06
CA LEU A 71 -17.42 -3.78 -8.64
C LEU A 71 -18.88 -3.79 -9.12
N THR A 72 -19.43 -4.94 -9.51
CA THR A 72 -20.76 -5.05 -10.15
C THR A 72 -21.95 -4.95 -9.18
N LYS A 73 -21.72 -5.05 -7.86
CA LYS A 73 -22.79 -5.03 -6.83
C LYS A 73 -22.47 -4.06 -5.68
N ILE A 74 -22.18 -2.81 -5.99
CA ILE A 74 -21.90 -1.80 -4.96
C ILE A 74 -23.20 -1.16 -4.50
N ALA A 75 -23.44 -1.17 -3.18
CA ALA A 75 -24.58 -0.52 -2.56
C ALA A 75 -24.26 0.96 -2.27
N TYR A 76 -25.25 1.83 -2.49
CA TYR A 76 -25.21 3.23 -2.07
C TYR A 76 -24.90 3.34 -0.56
N PRO A 77 -24.02 4.26 -0.12
CA PRO A 77 -23.48 5.41 -0.84
C PRO A 77 -22.11 5.18 -1.52
N LEU A 78 -21.64 3.93 -1.56
CA LEU A 78 -20.35 3.62 -2.17
C LEU A 78 -20.45 3.69 -3.69
N THR A 79 -19.42 4.23 -4.33
CA THR A 79 -19.26 4.19 -5.79
C THR A 79 -18.11 3.26 -6.16
N ALA A 80 -18.08 2.77 -7.40
CA ALA A 80 -16.98 1.97 -7.92
C ALA A 80 -15.64 2.72 -7.82
N ALA A 81 -15.62 4.01 -8.15
CA ALA A 81 -14.44 4.85 -8.02
C ALA A 81 -13.97 4.95 -6.56
N LEU A 82 -14.89 5.19 -5.62
CA LEU A 82 -14.57 5.28 -4.20
C LEU A 82 -14.02 3.96 -3.64
N MET A 83 -14.60 2.83 -4.06
CA MET A 83 -14.11 1.49 -3.68
C MET A 83 -12.71 1.22 -4.20
N ARG A 84 -12.45 1.53 -5.49
CA ARG A 84 -11.10 1.41 -6.07
C ARG A 84 -10.11 2.28 -5.33
N TRP A 85 -10.45 3.55 -5.10
CA TRP A 85 -9.60 4.48 -4.38
C TRP A 85 -9.29 4.01 -2.96
N SER A 86 -10.32 3.62 -2.20
CA SER A 86 -10.14 3.15 -0.82
C SER A 86 -9.25 1.91 -0.76
N THR A 87 -9.47 0.95 -1.67
CA THR A 87 -8.66 -0.27 -1.73
C THR A 87 -7.22 0.04 -2.13
N TRP A 88 -7.03 0.86 -3.17
CA TRP A 88 -5.72 1.30 -3.59
C TRP A 88 -4.98 2.05 -2.46
N SER A 89 -5.64 2.99 -1.79
CA SER A 89 -5.04 3.81 -0.74
C SER A 89 -4.58 2.99 0.46
N LYS A 90 -5.37 1.99 0.88
CA LYS A 90 -4.97 1.08 1.96
C LYS A 90 -3.74 0.26 1.58
N CYS A 91 -3.74 -0.29 0.37
CA CYS A 91 -2.58 -1.01 -0.14
C CYS A 91 -1.35 -0.11 -0.24
N TYR A 92 -1.50 1.09 -0.81
CA TYR A 92 -0.39 2.02 -1.02
C TYR A 92 0.29 2.38 0.31
N VAL A 93 -0.49 2.69 1.35
CA VAL A 93 0.04 2.96 2.69
C VAL A 93 0.79 1.75 3.25
N SER A 94 0.23 0.54 3.07
CA SER A 94 0.89 -0.70 3.50
C SER A 94 2.22 -0.91 2.76
N MET A 95 2.25 -0.73 1.44
CA MET A 95 3.45 -0.88 0.63
C MET A 95 4.51 0.16 1.01
N VAL A 96 4.15 1.43 1.23
CA VAL A 96 5.10 2.44 1.74
C VAL A 96 5.75 1.99 3.05
N TYR A 97 4.95 1.49 3.99
CA TYR A 97 5.45 0.99 5.26
C TYR A 97 6.40 -0.21 5.07
N GLN A 98 6.02 -1.17 4.23
CA GLN A 98 6.85 -2.34 3.91
C GLN A 98 8.17 -1.94 3.23
N SER A 99 8.16 -1.00 2.30
CA SER A 99 9.37 -0.50 1.62
C SER A 99 10.34 0.14 2.62
N CYS A 100 9.82 0.92 3.57
CA CYS A 100 10.62 1.49 4.66
C CYS A 100 11.21 0.42 5.56
N ILE A 101 10.43 -0.59 5.97
CA ILE A 101 10.96 -1.72 6.75
C ILE A 101 12.05 -2.45 5.96
N LYS A 102 11.82 -2.79 4.68
CA LYS A 102 12.83 -3.45 3.85
C LYS A 102 14.13 -2.66 3.77
N LYS A 103 14.06 -1.32 3.70
CA LYS A 103 15.24 -0.46 3.79
C LYS A 103 15.96 -0.62 5.14
N ASP A 104 15.24 -0.54 6.25
CA ASP A 104 15.83 -0.68 7.58
C ASP A 104 16.43 -2.08 7.78
N LEU A 105 15.80 -3.12 7.24
CA LEU A 105 16.33 -4.48 7.26
C LEU A 105 17.62 -4.62 6.45
N ARG A 106 17.70 -4.01 5.27
CA ARG A 106 18.94 -3.97 4.48
C ARG A 106 20.08 -3.29 5.24
N ALA A 107 19.79 -2.21 5.96
CA ALA A 107 20.78 -1.52 6.79
C ALA A 107 21.26 -2.36 7.99
N ASN A 108 20.47 -3.36 8.41
CA ASN A 108 20.76 -4.24 9.53
C ASN A 108 20.91 -5.71 9.12
N ALA A 109 21.28 -5.97 7.86
CA ALA A 109 21.31 -7.31 7.28
C ALA A 109 22.21 -8.29 8.05
N GLN A 110 23.27 -7.79 8.70
CA GLN A 110 24.19 -8.57 9.53
C GLN A 110 23.54 -9.23 10.74
N GLU A 111 22.36 -8.77 11.18
CA GLU A 111 21.63 -9.32 12.32
C GLU A 111 20.81 -10.57 11.95
N PHE A 112 20.73 -10.91 10.66
CA PHE A 112 19.88 -11.98 10.15
C PHE A 112 20.70 -13.18 9.62
N GLU A 113 20.47 -14.36 10.20
CA GLU A 113 20.97 -15.62 9.66
C GLU A 113 19.99 -16.22 8.64
N LEU A 114 20.18 -15.92 7.36
CA LEU A 114 19.28 -16.39 6.28
C LEU A 114 19.59 -17.82 5.79
N GLN A 115 20.70 -18.42 6.24
CA GLN A 115 21.18 -19.73 5.76
C GLN A 115 20.19 -20.88 6.06
N GLY A 116 19.33 -20.73 7.07
CA GLY A 116 18.31 -21.72 7.44
C GLY A 116 17.00 -21.67 6.65
N LEU A 117 16.78 -20.64 5.82
CA LEU A 117 15.51 -20.47 5.08
C LEU A 117 15.40 -21.34 3.81
N GLY A 118 16.52 -21.96 3.39
CA GLY A 118 16.56 -23.00 2.36
C GLY A 118 15.90 -22.65 1.01
N ASN A 119 15.78 -23.66 0.14
CA ASN A 119 15.23 -23.56 -1.22
C ASN A 119 13.76 -23.07 -1.29
N PHE A 120 13.08 -22.84 -0.16
CA PHE A 120 11.68 -22.39 -0.14
C PHE A 120 11.52 -20.91 -0.52
N LEU A 121 12.54 -20.08 -0.27
CA LEU A 121 12.54 -18.66 -0.61
C LEU A 121 13.67 -18.29 -1.59
N SER A 122 14.15 -19.23 -2.40
CA SER A 122 15.26 -18.99 -3.34
C SER A 122 14.98 -17.83 -4.30
N ASP A 123 13.71 -17.67 -4.68
CA ASP A 123 13.27 -16.69 -5.68
C ASP A 123 13.05 -15.29 -5.08
N TYR A 124 13.19 -15.15 -3.76
CA TYR A 124 12.97 -13.90 -3.05
C TYR A 124 14.29 -13.19 -2.75
N SER A 125 14.26 -11.85 -2.78
CA SER A 125 15.38 -11.03 -2.32
C SER A 125 15.65 -11.27 -0.83
N ASP A 126 16.89 -11.03 -0.40
CA ASP A 126 17.26 -11.19 1.01
C ASP A 126 16.47 -10.25 1.92
N SER A 127 16.13 -9.05 1.46
CA SER A 127 15.24 -8.13 2.17
C SER A 127 13.82 -8.67 2.33
N ALA A 128 13.29 -9.39 1.33
CA ALA A 128 12.00 -10.07 1.43
C ALA A 128 12.04 -11.25 2.41
N LYS A 129 13.14 -12.01 2.44
CA LYS A 129 13.37 -13.08 3.43
C LYS A 129 13.42 -12.53 4.85
N MET A 130 14.22 -11.48 5.09
CA MET A 130 14.31 -10.81 6.40
C MET A 130 12.94 -10.29 6.83
N TYR A 131 12.20 -9.65 5.90
CA TYR A 131 10.86 -9.15 6.18
C TYR A 131 9.91 -10.27 6.60
N ALA A 132 9.94 -11.42 5.91
CA ALA A 132 9.13 -12.58 6.25
C ALA A 132 9.45 -13.13 7.65
N VAL A 133 10.74 -13.15 8.05
CA VAL A 133 11.16 -13.57 9.39
C VAL A 133 10.63 -12.62 10.46
N VAL A 134 10.78 -11.30 10.27
CA VAL A 134 10.27 -10.29 11.21
C VAL A 134 8.76 -10.38 11.32
N TRP A 135 8.06 -10.48 10.19
CA TRP A 135 6.61 -10.60 10.16
C TRP A 135 6.11 -11.85 10.88
N ALA A 136 6.73 -13.01 10.61
CA ALA A 136 6.40 -14.25 11.30
C ALA A 136 6.59 -14.12 12.82
N ARG A 137 7.66 -13.47 13.27
CA ARG A 137 7.89 -13.21 14.69
C ARG A 137 6.80 -12.32 15.28
N THR A 138 6.44 -11.23 14.62
CA THR A 138 5.37 -10.33 15.09
C THR A 138 4.03 -11.06 15.23
N VAL A 139 3.66 -11.89 14.25
CA VAL A 139 2.42 -12.68 14.30
C VAL A 139 2.44 -13.70 15.44
N LEU A 140 3.58 -14.34 15.68
CA LEU A 140 3.73 -15.30 16.79
C LEU A 140 3.68 -14.60 18.17
N ASP A 141 4.26 -13.41 18.29
CA ASP A 141 4.33 -12.66 19.55
C ASP A 141 3.01 -11.97 19.93
N GLN A 142 2.23 -11.52 18.95
CA GLN A 142 1.00 -10.76 19.20
C GLN A 142 -0.28 -11.60 19.18
N GLY A 143 -0.18 -12.90 18.87
CA GLY A 143 -1.37 -13.71 18.57
C GLY A 143 -2.08 -13.25 17.29
N ALA A 144 -3.09 -13.99 16.85
CA ALA A 144 -3.76 -13.81 15.55
C ALA A 144 -4.58 -12.51 15.38
N ASP A 145 -4.31 -11.46 16.16
CA ASP A 145 -5.10 -10.23 16.22
C ASP A 145 -4.78 -9.21 15.12
N PHE A 146 -3.85 -9.52 14.20
CA PHE A 146 -3.40 -8.62 13.12
C PHE A 146 -4.01 -8.89 11.73
N LEU A 147 -5.00 -9.78 11.61
CA LEU A 147 -5.68 -10.09 10.35
C LEU A 147 -6.99 -9.29 10.18
N TRP A 148 -6.93 -7.95 10.11
CA TRP A 148 -8.06 -7.12 9.65
C TRP A 148 -7.62 -5.88 8.87
#